data_AF-A0A0L6J9Z9-F1
#
_entry.id   AF-A0A0L6J9Z9-F1
#
_cell.length_a   1.000
_cell.length_b   1.000
_cell.length_c   1.000
_cell.angle_alpha   90.00
_cell.angle_beta   90.00
_cell.angle_gamma   90.00
#
_symmetry.space_group_name_H-M   'P 1'
#
loop_
_entity.id
_entity.type
_entity.pdbx_description
1 polymer ?
#
loop_
_entity_poly.entity_id
_entity_poly.type
_entity_poly.pdbx_seq_one_letter_code
_entity_poly.pdbx_strand_id
1 'polypeptide(L)'
;MFSAFVKYVGSSYHSHAEATKSAASSISDRSSRVTSTGSAATADADKKSFSQVAVDTRKFLDAGNQKLGKVADAGTSDQEWHGAIRIQTLDRRALYAITTNHGGLFSATEVRAAKGEVASIEARASRAVNPRGTDAAGAARTTITVLDGAGPEEKASLDWAQKRAAAQVQS
;
A
#
# COMPACT_ATOMS: atom_id res chain seq x y z
N MET A 1 1.15 30.02 -66.90
CA MET A 1 1.84 31.32 -66.82
C MET A 1 2.52 31.41 -65.45
N PHE A 2 3.86 31.54 -65.48
CA PHE A 2 4.82 32.07 -64.50
C PHE A 2 4.72 31.80 -62.98
N SER A 3 5.64 30.92 -62.53
CA SER A 3 6.62 31.00 -61.42
C SER A 3 6.58 32.09 -60.32
N ALA A 4 6.63 31.59 -59.08
CA ALA A 4 7.69 31.68 -58.05
C ALA A 4 8.20 33.03 -57.45
N PHE A 5 8.29 33.04 -56.10
CA PHE A 5 9.38 33.55 -55.24
C PHE A 5 9.12 33.03 -53.80
N VAL A 6 9.86 32.13 -53.11
CA VAL A 6 11.28 31.94 -52.73
C VAL A 6 11.77 32.81 -51.56
N LYS A 7 12.04 32.14 -50.42
CA LYS A 7 13.11 32.30 -49.38
C LYS A 7 13.25 33.65 -48.64
N TYR A 8 13.81 33.81 -47.44
CA TYR A 8 14.40 33.01 -46.34
C TYR A 8 14.93 34.05 -45.31
N VAL A 9 15.65 33.59 -44.27
CA VAL A 9 16.54 34.33 -43.34
C VAL A 9 15.78 34.81 -42.09
N GLY A 10 16.08 34.39 -40.85
CA GLY A 10 17.34 33.97 -40.25
C GLY A 10 17.90 35.11 -39.41
N SER A 11 17.73 35.08 -38.08
CA SER A 11 18.40 36.05 -37.19
C SER A 11 18.99 35.31 -35.99
N SER A 12 20.31 35.15 -36.06
CA SER A 12 21.18 34.74 -34.97
C SER A 12 22.12 35.90 -34.65
N TYR A 13 22.72 35.82 -33.45
CA TYR A 13 23.86 36.57 -32.91
C TYR A 13 23.55 37.81 -32.06
N HIS A 14 23.80 37.70 -30.76
CA HIS A 14 24.98 38.36 -30.17
C HIS A 14 25.56 37.56 -28.99
N SER A 15 26.85 37.26 -29.11
CA SER A 15 27.73 36.75 -28.07
C SER A 15 28.17 37.87 -27.13
N HIS A 16 28.35 37.57 -25.84
CA HIS A 16 29.32 38.25 -24.99
C HIS A 16 30.26 37.21 -24.36
N ALA A 17 31.54 37.53 -24.43
CA ALA A 17 32.69 36.66 -24.17
C ALA A 17 33.07 36.55 -22.66
N GLU A 18 33.81 35.46 -22.38
CA GLU A 18 34.87 35.20 -21.38
C GLU A 18 35.43 36.37 -20.54
N ALA A 19 36.03 36.23 -19.36
CA ALA A 19 36.44 35.12 -18.47
C ALA A 19 36.89 35.73 -17.11
N THR A 20 36.95 34.94 -16.02
CA THR A 20 38.13 34.72 -15.12
C THR A 20 37.79 34.19 -13.70
N LYS A 21 38.42 33.05 -13.37
CA LYS A 21 38.94 32.52 -12.08
C LYS A 21 38.28 32.81 -10.71
N SER A 22 37.80 31.70 -10.13
CA SER A 22 38.23 31.03 -8.87
C SER A 22 38.20 31.79 -7.51
N ALA A 23 37.27 31.39 -6.64
CA ALA A 23 37.50 31.18 -5.20
C ALA A 23 36.37 30.33 -4.58
N ALA A 24 36.74 29.47 -3.63
CA ALA A 24 35.99 28.34 -3.09
C ALA A 24 34.91 28.70 -2.06
N SER A 25 33.91 27.82 -1.89
CA SER A 25 33.59 27.30 -0.55
C SER A 25 32.85 25.97 -0.64
N SER A 26 33.38 25.01 0.11
CA SER A 26 32.96 23.62 0.27
C SER A 26 31.64 23.50 1.02
N ILE A 27 30.77 22.60 0.58
CA ILE A 27 29.89 21.86 1.51
C ILE A 27 29.86 20.40 1.04
N SER A 28 30.73 19.59 1.65
CA SER A 28 30.50 18.16 1.81
C SER A 28 29.21 17.98 2.61
N ASP A 29 28.31 17.09 2.19
CA ASP A 29 28.14 15.82 2.90
C ASP A 29 27.02 14.95 2.30
N ARG A 30 27.35 13.66 2.17
CA ARG A 30 26.46 12.50 2.34
C ARG A 30 25.08 12.56 1.70
N SER A 31 25.02 12.09 0.46
CA SER A 31 23.87 11.27 0.05
C SER A 31 23.97 9.94 0.80
N SER A 32 23.40 9.91 2.01
CA SER A 32 23.32 8.73 2.85
C SER A 32 22.53 7.64 2.13
N ARG A 33 23.20 6.51 1.95
CA ARG A 33 22.61 5.21 1.65
C ARG A 33 21.62 4.87 2.76
N VAL A 34 20.34 5.15 2.55
CA VAL A 34 19.27 4.69 3.45
C VAL A 34 18.94 3.24 3.09
N THR A 35 19.69 2.32 3.72
CA THR A 35 19.13 1.03 4.12
C THR A 35 18.28 1.28 5.36
N SER A 36 16.97 1.40 5.19
CA SER A 36 16.00 1.36 6.29
C SER A 36 14.94 0.32 6.01
N THR A 37 15.34 -0.94 6.18
CA THR A 37 14.44 -2.06 6.33
C THR A 37 13.72 -1.89 7.67
N GLY A 38 12.43 -1.55 7.66
CA GLY A 38 11.53 -1.81 8.80
C GLY A 38 10.58 -0.70 9.28
N SER A 39 10.78 0.58 8.96
CA SER A 39 9.93 1.66 9.54
C SER A 39 9.47 2.76 8.57
N ALA A 40 9.95 2.78 7.33
CA ALA A 40 9.52 3.77 6.33
C ALA A 40 8.13 3.47 5.73
N ALA A 41 7.72 2.20 5.72
CA ALA A 41 6.47 1.78 5.08
C ALA A 41 5.21 2.34 5.75
N THR A 42 5.22 2.54 7.08
CA THR A 42 4.07 3.06 7.84
C THR A 42 3.93 4.58 7.69
N ALA A 43 5.03 5.33 7.75
CA ALA A 43 4.99 6.79 7.59
C ALA A 43 4.65 7.25 6.16
N ASP A 44 5.06 6.49 5.14
CA ASP A 44 4.67 6.76 3.75
C ASP A 44 3.24 6.30 3.45
N ALA A 45 2.73 5.25 4.12
CA ALA A 45 1.35 4.82 3.97
C ALA A 45 0.38 5.93 4.39
N ASP A 46 0.61 6.61 5.52
CA ASP A 46 -0.29 7.67 6.00
C ASP A 46 -0.31 8.92 5.11
N LYS A 47 0.70 9.14 4.26
CA LYS A 47 0.73 10.23 3.27
C LYS A 47 0.04 9.88 1.96
N LYS A 48 -0.12 8.58 1.66
CA LYS A 48 -0.76 8.10 0.43
C LYS A 48 -2.28 8.20 0.55
N SER A 49 -2.92 8.68 -0.52
CA SER A 49 -4.37 8.59 -0.66
C SER A 49 -4.81 7.13 -0.70
N PHE A 50 -6.05 6.85 -0.28
CA PHE A 50 -6.57 5.49 -0.29
C PHE A 50 -6.62 4.90 -1.70
N SER A 51 -6.93 5.71 -2.72
CA SER A 51 -6.86 5.30 -4.13
C SER A 51 -5.45 4.88 -4.53
N GLN A 52 -4.41 5.58 -4.07
CA GLN A 52 -3.03 5.18 -4.35
C GLN A 52 -2.68 3.85 -3.66
N VAL A 53 -3.14 3.65 -2.42
CA VAL A 53 -2.99 2.36 -1.72
C VAL A 53 -3.65 1.22 -2.52
N ALA A 54 -4.86 1.43 -3.02
CA ALA A 54 -5.58 0.43 -3.83
C ALA A 54 -4.81 0.09 -5.12
N VAL A 55 -4.28 1.09 -5.83
CA VAL A 55 -3.48 0.90 -7.05
C VAL A 55 -2.16 0.17 -6.76
N ASP A 56 -1.45 0.56 -5.70
CA ASP A 56 -0.21 -0.13 -5.28
C ASP A 56 -0.50 -1.60 -4.90
N THR A 57 -1.63 -1.84 -4.25
CA THR A 57 -2.08 -3.18 -3.85
C THR A 57 -2.46 -4.04 -5.06
N ARG A 58 -3.14 -3.47 -6.05
CA ARG A 58 -3.44 -4.14 -7.33
C ARG A 58 -2.15 -4.62 -8.01
N LYS A 59 -1.14 -3.75 -8.11
CA LYS A 59 0.17 -4.11 -8.68
C LYS A 59 0.85 -5.26 -7.92
N PHE A 60 0.75 -5.26 -6.59
CA PHE A 60 1.27 -6.35 -5.76
C PHE A 60 0.59 -7.67 -6.08
N LEU A 61 -0.74 -7.70 -6.15
CA LEU A 61 -1.51 -8.90 -6.47
C LEU A 61 -1.24 -9.38 -7.90
N ASP A 62 -1.12 -8.48 -8.87
CA ASP A 62 -0.77 -8.82 -10.24
C ASP A 62 0.59 -9.48 -10.33
N ALA A 63 1.60 -8.97 -9.63
CA ALA A 63 2.91 -9.60 -9.56
C ALA A 63 2.86 -10.99 -8.91
N GLY A 64 2.00 -11.19 -7.91
CA GLY A 64 1.76 -12.51 -7.30
C GLY A 64 1.10 -13.49 -8.27
N ASN A 65 0.04 -13.04 -8.96
CA ASN A 65 -0.70 -13.84 -9.93
C ASN A 65 0.16 -14.20 -11.15
N GLN A 66 1.02 -13.28 -11.62
CA GLN A 66 1.99 -13.54 -12.69
C GLN A 66 2.98 -14.66 -12.33
N LYS A 67 3.48 -14.72 -11.09
CA LYS A 67 4.34 -15.83 -10.63
C LYS A 67 3.64 -17.19 -10.69
N LEU A 68 2.32 -17.19 -10.56
CA LEU A 68 1.48 -18.39 -10.63
C LEU A 68 1.01 -18.70 -12.06
N GLY A 69 1.23 -17.81 -13.03
CA GLY A 69 0.63 -17.90 -14.36
C GLY A 69 -0.90 -17.81 -14.35
N LYS A 70 -1.47 -17.15 -13.33
CA LYS A 70 -2.92 -17.04 -13.11
C LYS A 70 -3.42 -15.61 -13.36
N VAL A 71 -4.72 -15.49 -13.60
CA VAL A 71 -5.44 -14.21 -13.61
C VAL A 71 -6.12 -13.97 -12.25
N ALA A 72 -6.53 -12.73 -11.99
CA ALA A 72 -7.06 -12.29 -10.69
C ALA A 72 -8.28 -13.10 -10.17
N ASP A 73 -9.08 -13.69 -11.05
CA ASP A 73 -10.25 -14.50 -10.66
C ASP A 73 -10.07 -16.01 -10.90
N ALA A 74 -8.82 -16.45 -11.05
CA ALA A 74 -8.52 -17.87 -11.10
C ALA A 74 -8.77 -18.53 -9.73
N GLY A 75 -9.04 -19.83 -9.72
CA GLY A 75 -9.05 -20.63 -8.50
C GLY A 75 -7.67 -20.66 -7.83
N THR A 76 -7.40 -19.67 -6.98
CA THR A 76 -6.17 -19.58 -6.18
C THR A 76 -6.40 -20.19 -4.81
N SER A 77 -5.63 -21.22 -4.50
CA SER A 77 -5.67 -21.95 -3.24
C SER A 77 -5.04 -21.16 -2.09
N ASP A 78 -5.35 -21.53 -0.85
CA ASP A 78 -4.76 -20.88 0.34
C ASP A 78 -3.23 -20.99 0.35
N GLN A 79 -2.67 -22.11 -0.11
CA GLN A 79 -1.22 -22.29 -0.20
C GLN A 79 -0.58 -21.30 -1.19
N GLU A 80 -1.26 -20.98 -2.28
CA GLU A 80 -0.78 -20.01 -3.27
C GLU A 80 -0.89 -18.57 -2.76
N TRP A 81 -1.99 -18.25 -2.06
CA TRP A 81 -2.19 -16.97 -1.38
C TRP A 81 -1.07 -16.68 -0.37
N HIS A 82 -0.72 -17.66 0.46
CA HIS A 82 0.30 -17.49 1.50
C HIS A 82 1.73 -17.77 1.04
N GLY A 83 1.89 -18.50 -0.07
CA GLY A 83 3.18 -18.92 -0.60
C GLY A 83 3.71 -18.00 -1.71
N ALA A 84 2.99 -17.87 -2.82
CA ALA A 84 3.46 -17.13 -4.00
C ALA A 84 3.05 -15.64 -3.95
N ILE A 85 1.79 -15.39 -3.60
CA ILE A 85 1.24 -14.03 -3.54
C ILE A 85 1.69 -13.32 -2.25
N ARG A 86 1.82 -14.06 -1.15
CA ARG A 86 2.22 -13.53 0.17
C ARG A 86 1.22 -12.50 0.72
N ILE A 87 -0.08 -12.80 0.64
CA ILE A 87 -1.15 -11.88 1.09
C ILE A 87 -0.98 -11.39 2.53
N GLN A 88 -0.42 -12.23 3.41
CA GLN A 88 -0.13 -11.92 4.82
C GLN A 88 0.91 -10.80 5.03
N THR A 89 1.63 -10.39 3.99
CA THR A 89 2.59 -9.28 4.07
C THR A 89 1.95 -7.92 3.77
N LEU A 90 0.72 -7.90 3.26
CA LEU A 90 -0.02 -6.67 3.05
C LEU A 90 -0.37 -6.04 4.39
N ASP A 91 -0.27 -4.72 4.45
CA ASP A 91 -0.74 -3.97 5.61
C ASP A 91 -2.28 -3.98 5.67
N ARG A 92 -2.81 -3.64 6.85
CA ARG A 92 -4.26 -3.67 7.08
C ARG A 92 -5.04 -2.71 6.18
N ARG A 93 -4.45 -1.56 5.81
CA ARG A 93 -5.11 -0.58 4.94
C ARG A 93 -5.17 -1.08 3.50
N ALA A 94 -4.13 -1.75 3.02
CA ALA A 94 -4.12 -2.48 1.75
C ALA A 94 -5.16 -3.62 1.74
N LEU A 95 -5.19 -4.44 2.81
CA LEU A 95 -6.20 -5.49 2.96
C LEU A 95 -7.61 -4.89 2.94
N TYR A 96 -7.83 -3.76 3.63
CA TYR A 96 -9.12 -3.09 3.63
C TYR A 96 -9.54 -2.59 2.24
N ALA A 97 -8.61 -2.03 1.46
CA ALA A 97 -8.85 -1.67 0.05
C ALA A 97 -9.31 -2.87 -0.79
N ILE A 98 -8.71 -4.04 -0.57
CA ILE A 98 -9.16 -5.28 -1.23
C ILE A 98 -10.54 -5.70 -0.73
N THR A 99 -10.75 -5.77 0.60
CA THR A 99 -12.02 -6.27 1.17
C THR A 99 -13.25 -5.45 0.79
N THR A 100 -13.06 -4.14 0.57
CA THR A 100 -14.10 -3.20 0.12
C THR A 100 -14.23 -3.11 -1.39
N ASN A 101 -13.38 -3.84 -2.13
CA ASN A 101 -13.22 -3.71 -3.57
C ASN A 101 -13.10 -2.25 -4.01
N HIS A 102 -12.23 -1.49 -3.34
CA HIS A 102 -12.11 -0.05 -3.56
C HIS A 102 -11.76 0.25 -5.02
N GLY A 103 -12.60 1.07 -5.67
CA GLY A 103 -12.43 1.42 -7.09
C GLY A 103 -12.74 0.30 -8.07
N GLY A 104 -13.30 -0.84 -7.63
CA GLY A 104 -13.62 -1.97 -8.51
C GLY A 104 -12.38 -2.70 -9.05
N LEU A 105 -11.24 -2.58 -8.39
CA LEU A 105 -9.94 -3.08 -8.86
C LEU A 105 -9.68 -4.56 -8.54
N PHE A 106 -10.51 -5.18 -7.70
CA PHE A 106 -10.26 -6.49 -7.11
C PHE A 106 -11.33 -7.50 -7.49
N SER A 107 -10.91 -8.74 -7.74
CA SER A 107 -11.82 -9.84 -8.06
C SER A 107 -12.54 -10.35 -6.81
N ALA A 108 -13.63 -11.10 -7.00
CA ALA A 108 -14.32 -11.75 -5.89
C ALA A 108 -13.41 -12.73 -5.12
N THR A 109 -12.51 -13.41 -5.84
CA THR A 109 -11.54 -14.33 -5.23
C THR A 109 -10.52 -13.59 -4.36
N GLU A 110 -10.02 -12.44 -4.80
CA GLU A 110 -9.12 -11.58 -4.02
C GLU A 110 -9.80 -10.98 -2.79
N VAL A 111 -11.03 -10.49 -2.94
CA VAL A 111 -11.86 -9.97 -1.84
C VAL A 111 -12.04 -11.04 -0.76
N ARG A 112 -12.35 -12.27 -1.17
CA ARG A 112 -12.53 -13.41 -0.26
C ARG A 112 -11.23 -13.77 0.46
N ALA A 113 -10.10 -13.80 -0.25
CA ALA A 113 -8.79 -14.07 0.35
C ALA A 113 -8.41 -13.00 1.38
N ALA A 114 -8.60 -11.72 1.05
CA ALA A 114 -8.30 -10.62 1.97
C ALA A 114 -9.21 -10.63 3.22
N LYS A 115 -10.50 -10.96 3.08
CA LYS A 115 -11.39 -11.17 4.24
C LYS A 115 -10.91 -12.32 5.13
N GLY A 116 -10.45 -13.41 4.53
CA GLY A 116 -9.85 -14.53 5.24
C GLY A 116 -8.59 -14.11 6.01
N GLU A 117 -7.72 -13.32 5.41
CA GLU A 117 -6.51 -12.82 6.06
C GLU A 117 -6.82 -11.86 7.21
N VAL A 118 -7.77 -10.92 7.05
CA VAL A 118 -8.20 -10.03 8.14
C VAL A 118 -8.73 -10.85 9.33
N ALA A 119 -9.58 -11.85 9.08
CA ALA A 119 -10.06 -12.75 10.12
C ALA A 119 -8.94 -13.56 10.77
N SER A 120 -7.95 -14.00 9.98
CA SER A 120 -6.74 -14.68 10.48
C SER A 120 -5.93 -13.77 11.40
N ILE A 121 -5.79 -12.48 11.06
CA ILE A 121 -5.09 -11.47 11.86
C ILE A 121 -5.77 -11.27 13.23
N GLU A 122 -7.09 -11.19 13.26
CA GLU A 122 -7.85 -11.06 14.50
C GLU A 122 -7.77 -12.35 15.34
N ALA A 123 -7.89 -13.51 14.69
CA ALA A 123 -7.83 -14.81 15.36
C ALA A 123 -6.45 -15.12 15.94
N ARG A 124 -5.35 -14.81 15.22
CA ARG A 124 -3.98 -15.01 15.75
C ARG A 124 -3.72 -14.10 16.95
N ALA A 125 -4.20 -12.86 16.92
CA ALA A 125 -4.03 -11.93 18.02
C ALA A 125 -4.81 -12.40 19.26
N SER A 126 -6.06 -12.80 19.07
CA SER A 126 -6.93 -13.32 20.13
C SER A 126 -6.39 -14.64 20.73
N ARG A 127 -5.88 -15.56 19.89
CA ARG A 127 -5.30 -16.82 20.38
C ARG A 127 -3.99 -16.63 21.13
N ALA A 128 -3.20 -15.60 20.80
CA ALA A 128 -1.94 -15.31 21.49
C ALA A 128 -2.16 -14.97 22.97
N VAL A 129 -3.26 -14.28 23.29
CA VAL A 129 -3.60 -13.90 24.67
C VAL A 129 -4.57 -14.88 25.34
N ASN A 130 -5.38 -15.60 24.55
CA ASN A 130 -6.36 -16.56 25.04
C ASN A 130 -6.18 -17.95 24.39
N PRO A 131 -5.05 -18.64 24.63
CA PRO A 131 -4.76 -19.92 23.97
C PRO A 131 -5.69 -21.06 24.42
N ARG A 132 -6.34 -20.93 25.58
CA ARG A 132 -7.25 -21.93 26.16
C ARG A 132 -8.74 -21.58 26.05
N GLY A 133 -9.07 -20.43 25.47
CA GLY A 133 -10.47 -19.95 25.38
C GLY A 133 -11.07 -19.45 26.70
N THR A 134 -10.30 -19.35 27.78
CA THR A 134 -10.78 -18.98 29.12
C THR A 134 -10.70 -17.48 29.42
N ASP A 135 -9.92 -16.70 28.67
CA ASP A 135 -9.75 -15.25 28.85
C ASP A 135 -10.44 -14.46 27.74
N ALA A 136 -11.78 -14.42 27.79
CA ALA A 136 -12.58 -13.68 26.82
C ALA A 136 -12.32 -12.16 26.89
N ALA A 137 -12.14 -11.61 28.09
CA ALA A 137 -11.85 -10.18 28.30
C ALA A 137 -10.49 -9.78 27.72
N GLY A 138 -9.44 -10.59 27.93
CA GLY A 138 -8.14 -10.40 27.30
C GLY A 138 -8.21 -10.47 25.77
N ALA A 139 -8.92 -11.46 25.23
CA ALA A 139 -9.13 -11.57 23.78
C ALA A 139 -9.83 -10.33 23.21
N ALA A 140 -10.90 -9.85 23.86
CA ALA A 140 -11.62 -8.66 23.45
C ALA A 140 -10.76 -7.38 23.48
N ARG A 141 -9.93 -7.20 24.52
CA ARG A 141 -8.94 -6.10 24.58
C ARG A 141 -7.93 -6.17 23.44
N THR A 142 -7.49 -7.36 23.07
CA THR A 142 -6.58 -7.53 21.92
C THR A 142 -7.29 -7.26 20.59
N THR A 143 -8.55 -7.69 20.43
CA THR A 143 -9.36 -7.31 19.26
C THR A 143 -9.47 -5.80 19.14
N ILE A 144 -9.71 -5.09 20.25
CA ILE A 144 -9.69 -3.62 20.30
C ILE A 144 -8.36 -3.07 19.78
N THR A 145 -7.22 -3.56 20.28
CA THR A 145 -5.90 -3.11 19.81
C THR A 145 -5.69 -3.36 18.32
N VAL A 146 -6.11 -4.51 17.81
CA VAL A 146 -6.06 -4.80 16.37
C VAL A 146 -6.91 -3.79 15.61
N LEU A 147 -8.17 -3.59 16.04
CA LEU A 147 -9.12 -2.66 15.44
C LEU A 147 -8.63 -1.21 15.47
N ASP A 148 -7.98 -0.77 16.54
CA ASP A 148 -7.42 0.56 16.70
C ASP A 148 -6.21 0.80 15.78
N GLY A 149 -5.56 -0.27 15.29
CA GLY A 149 -4.55 -0.22 14.23
C GLY A 149 -5.11 -0.05 12.81
N ALA A 150 -6.43 0.10 12.63
CA ALA A 150 -7.05 0.33 11.33
C ALA A 150 -6.61 1.67 10.71
N GLY A 151 -6.59 1.69 9.38
CA GLY A 151 -6.49 2.94 8.62
C GLY A 151 -7.74 3.82 8.79
N PRO A 152 -7.65 5.12 8.45
CA PRO A 152 -8.76 6.06 8.62
C PRO A 152 -10.01 5.66 7.81
N GLU A 153 -9.84 5.03 6.65
CA GLU A 153 -10.96 4.60 5.80
C GLU A 153 -11.76 3.45 6.40
N GLU A 154 -11.08 2.55 7.12
CA GLU A 154 -11.75 1.46 7.83
C GLU A 154 -12.43 1.99 9.09
N LYS A 155 -11.77 2.88 9.85
CA LYS A 155 -12.35 3.51 11.05
C LYS A 155 -13.58 4.36 10.76
N ALA A 156 -13.69 4.92 9.55
CA ALA A 156 -14.86 5.66 9.11
C ALA A 156 -16.07 4.77 8.77
N SER A 157 -15.90 3.44 8.72
CA SER A 157 -16.96 2.51 8.35
C SER A 157 -17.86 2.11 9.53
N LEU A 158 -19.13 1.84 9.22
CA LEU A 158 -20.08 1.31 10.20
C LEU A 158 -19.66 -0.08 10.71
N ASP A 159 -19.09 -0.92 9.84
CA ASP A 159 -18.61 -2.27 10.22
C ASP A 159 -17.52 -2.20 11.27
N TRP A 160 -16.54 -1.30 11.11
CA TRP A 160 -15.53 -1.05 12.14
C TRP A 160 -16.16 -0.58 13.45
N ALA A 161 -17.08 0.38 13.40
CA ALA A 161 -17.75 0.91 14.60
C ALA A 161 -18.51 -0.20 15.34
N GLN A 162 -19.22 -1.06 14.62
CA GLN A 162 -19.94 -2.21 15.17
C GLN A 162 -18.99 -3.21 15.81
N LYS A 163 -17.92 -3.62 15.11
CA LYS A 163 -16.91 -4.54 15.65
C LYS A 163 -16.23 -3.99 16.89
N ARG A 164 -15.89 -2.69 16.87
CA ARG A 164 -15.23 -2.01 17.99
C ARG A 164 -16.12 -1.89 19.21
N ALA A 165 -17.41 -1.62 19.01
CA ALA A 165 -18.41 -1.59 20.07
C ALA A 165 -18.66 -2.99 20.65
N ALA A 166 -18.80 -4.01 19.79
CA ALA A 166 -18.99 -5.39 20.22
C ALA A 166 -17.82 -5.88 21.09
N ALA A 167 -16.57 -5.60 20.67
CA ALA A 167 -15.39 -5.92 21.46
C ALA A 167 -15.34 -5.15 22.80
N GLN A 168 -15.81 -3.90 22.82
CA GLN A 168 -15.88 -3.08 24.05
C GLN A 168 -16.85 -3.64 25.10
N VAL A 169 -17.94 -4.29 24.67
CA VAL A 169 -18.90 -4.92 25.57
C VAL A 169 -18.34 -6.22 26.17
N GLN A 170 -17.38 -6.86 25.50
CA GLN A 170 -16.78 -8.14 25.89
C GLN A 170 -15.47 -7.99 26.69
N SER A 171 -14.91 -6.78 26.78
CA SER A 171 -13.58 -6.48 27.36
C SER A 171 -13.53 -6.27 28.86
#